data_AF-A0A920BN35-F1
#
_entry.id   AF-A0A920BN35-F1
#
_cell.length_a   1.000
_cell.length_b   1.000
_cell.length_c   1.000
_cell.angle_alpha   90.00
_cell.angle_beta   90.00
_cell.angle_gamma   90.00
#
_symmetry.space_group_name_H-M   'P 1'
#
loop_
_entity.id
_entity.type
_entity.pdbx_description
1 polymer ?
#
loop_
_entity_poly.entity_id
_entity_poly.type
_entity_poly.pdbx_seq_one_letter_code
_entity_poly.pdbx_strand_id
1 'polypeptide(L)' 'MADQNEFVENAMPYMDQLYSHALRLAKNPADAEDLVQETYLKGYKAFESFNEGTNLRAWLFRILTNSFINTYRKTKKLR' A
#
# COMPACT_ATOMS: atom_id res chain seq x y z
N MET A 1 -14.16 7.42 14.14
CA MET A 1 -13.03 8.20 13.62
C MET A 1 -11.85 7.29 13.84
N ALA A 2 -11.34 6.70 12.77
CA ALA A 2 -10.54 5.50 12.86
C ALA A 2 -9.25 5.78 13.65
N ASP A 3 -9.00 5.01 14.70
CA ASP A 3 -7.79 5.15 15.51
C ASP A 3 -6.60 4.54 14.76
N GLN A 4 -5.51 5.30 14.63
CA GLN A 4 -4.26 4.82 14.04
C GLN A 4 -3.77 3.51 14.68
N ASN A 5 -4.08 3.28 15.97
CA ASN A 5 -3.71 2.04 16.66
C ASN A 5 -4.41 0.80 16.07
N GLU A 6 -5.62 0.94 15.55
CA GLU A 6 -6.39 -0.16 14.95
C GLU A 6 -5.96 -0.47 13.51
N PHE A 7 -5.23 0.43 12.86
CA PHE A 7 -4.84 0.26 11.46
C PHE A 7 -4.04 -1.03 11.26
N VAL A 8 -3.03 -1.26 12.10
CA VAL A 8 -2.11 -2.39 11.95
C VAL A 8 -2.87 -3.70 12.06
N GLU A 9 -3.70 -3.86 13.09
CA GLU A 9 -4.49 -5.07 13.31
C GLU A 9 -5.43 -5.36 12.13
N ASN A 10 -6.11 -4.33 11.61
CA ASN A 10 -7.05 -4.48 10.51
C ASN A 10 -6.38 -4.63 9.14
N ALA A 11 -5.18 -4.08 8.96
CA ALA A 11 -4.46 -4.08 7.68
C ALA A 11 -3.52 -5.27 7.50
N MET A 12 -2.96 -5.82 8.59
CA MET A 12 -2.02 -6.97 8.53
C MET A 12 -2.58 -8.21 7.83
N PRO A 13 -3.87 -8.58 7.95
CA PRO A 13 -4.44 -9.71 7.21
C PRO A 13 -4.33 -9.61 5.68
N TYR A 14 -4.07 -8.42 5.14
CA TYR A 14 -3.93 -8.19 3.70
C TYR A 14 -2.48 -8.19 3.20
N MET A 15 -1.49 -8.36 4.10
CA MET A 15 -0.06 -8.25 3.79
C MET A 15 0.35 -9.19 2.66
N ASP A 16 0.04 -10.48 2.76
CA ASP A 16 0.42 -11.48 1.76
C ASP A 16 -0.21 -11.22 0.38
N GLN A 17 -1.44 -10.70 0.37
CA GLN A 17 -2.16 -10.36 -0.87
C GLN A 17 -1.57 -9.12 -1.53
N LEU A 18 -1.24 -8.10 -0.74
CA LEU A 18 -0.58 -6.88 -1.21
C LEU A 18 0.82 -7.21 -1.74
N TYR A 19 1.58 -8.05 -1.03
CA TYR A 19 2.90 -8.51 -1.46
C TYR A 19 2.84 -9.29 -2.77
N SER A 20 1.93 -10.26 -2.88
CA SER A 20 1.72 -11.03 -4.11
C SER A 20 1.37 -10.12 -5.30
N HIS A 21 0.60 -9.06 -5.06
CA HIS A 21 0.27 -8.09 -6.10
C HIS A 21 1.45 -7.17 -6.44
N ALA A 22 2.17 -6.68 -5.44
CA ALA A 22 3.39 -5.88 -5.60
C ALA A 22 4.45 -6.64 -6.41
N LEU A 23 4.65 -7.93 -6.14
CA LEU A 23 5.60 -8.77 -6.86
C LEU A 23 5.27 -8.88 -8.35
N ARG A 24 3.97 -8.97 -8.71
CA ARG A 24 3.54 -8.98 -10.12
C ARG A 24 3.79 -7.65 -10.82
N LEU A 25 3.73 -6.53 -10.09
CA LEU A 25 3.97 -5.18 -10.64
C LEU A 25 5.47 -4.89 -10.77
N ALA A 26 6.22 -5.11 -9.70
CA ALA A 26 7.62 -4.74 -9.59
C ALA A 26 8.57 -5.74 -10.26
N LYS A 27 8.17 -7.02 -10.37
CA LYS A 27 8.98 -8.12 -10.93
C LYS A 27 10.32 -8.34 -10.23
N ASN A 28 10.48 -7.82 -9.02
CA ASN A 28 11.65 -7.94 -8.16
C ASN A 28 11.16 -8.03 -6.70
N PRO A 29 11.60 -9.03 -5.91
CA PRO A 29 11.23 -9.15 -4.50
C PRO A 29 11.54 -7.90 -3.67
N ALA A 30 12.73 -7.31 -3.81
CA ALA A 30 13.13 -6.14 -3.02
C ALA A 30 12.22 -4.93 -3.29
N ASP A 31 11.98 -4.63 -4.57
CA ASP A 31 11.08 -3.54 -4.97
C ASP A 31 9.63 -3.80 -4.53
N ALA A 32 9.22 -5.07 -4.45
CA ALA A 32 7.90 -5.46 -3.96
C ALA A 32 7.76 -5.24 -2.45
N GLU A 33 8.78 -5.61 -1.67
CA GLU A 33 8.85 -5.35 -0.23
C GLU A 33 8.79 -3.85 0.05
N ASP A 34 9.60 -3.05 -0.64
CA ASP A 34 9.62 -1.59 -0.50
C ASP A 34 8.26 -0.97 -0.83
N LEU A 35 7.62 -1.42 -1.92
CA LEU A 35 6.31 -0.95 -2.32
C LEU A 35 5.22 -1.27 -1.28
N VAL A 36 5.26 -2.47 -0.69
CA VAL A 36 4.34 -2.84 0.39
C VAL A 36 4.60 -2.00 1.62
N GLN A 37 5.85 -1.83 2.05
CA GLN A 37 6.20 -0.99 3.19
C GLN A 37 5.71 0.46 3.00
N GLU A 38 5.94 1.06 1.83
CA GLU A 38 5.46 2.39 1.50
C GLU A 38 3.92 2.46 1.54
N THR A 39 3.25 1.41 1.09
CA THR A 39 1.78 1.30 1.14
C THR A 39 1.26 1.35 2.57
N TYR A 40 1.85 0.55 3.48
CA TYR A 40 1.45 0.54 4.89
C TYR A 40 1.79 1.86 5.58
N LEU A 41 2.93 2.48 5.29
CA LEU A 41 3.30 3.78 5.85
C LEU A 41 2.30 4.88 5.43
N LYS A 42 1.90 4.90 4.15
CA LYS A 42 0.90 5.84 3.64
C LYS A 42 -0.49 5.53 4.18
N GLY A 43 -0.85 4.25 4.27
CA GLY A 43 -2.10 3.80 4.87
C GLY A 43 -2.23 4.28 6.31
N TYR A 44 -1.22 4.02 7.13
CA TYR A 44 -1.17 4.48 8.52
C TYR A 44 -1.36 6.00 8.64
N LYS A 45 -0.59 6.78 7.88
CA LYS A 45 -0.68 8.26 7.88
C LYS A 45 -2.03 8.80 7.41
N ALA A 46 -2.70 8.08 6.50
CA ALA A 46 -3.99 8.49 5.95
C ALA A 46 -5.19 7.88 6.68
N PHE A 47 -4.96 7.02 7.68
CA PHE A 47 -6.02 6.22 8.30
C PHE A 47 -7.02 7.06 9.08
N GLU A 48 -6.61 8.18 9.68
CA GLU A 48 -7.53 9.12 10.34
C GLU A 48 -8.60 9.68 9.39
N SER A 49 -8.29 9.73 8.09
CA SER A 49 -9.21 10.17 7.03
C SER A 49 -10.00 9.03 6.39
N PHE A 50 -9.72 7.78 6.78
CA PHE A 50 -10.43 6.62 6.29
C PHE A 50 -11.84 6.59 6.88
N ASN A 51 -12.83 6.39 6.02
CA ASN A 51 -14.21 6.27 6.45
C ASN A 51 -14.50 4.82 6.84
N GLU A 52 -14.75 4.59 8.13
CA GLU A 52 -15.17 3.30 8.67
C GLU A 52 -16.42 2.78 7.92
N GLY A 53 -16.49 1.46 7.71
CA GLY A 53 -17.53 0.83 6.91
C GLY A 53 -17.26 0.79 5.40
N THR A 54 -16.19 1.44 4.91
CA THR A 54 -15.69 1.24 3.55
C THR A 54 -14.68 0.08 3.46
N ASN A 55 -14.36 -0.35 2.24
CA ASN A 55 -13.54 -1.54 2.03
C ASN A 55 -12.04 -1.23 2.22
N LEU A 56 -11.50 -1.54 3.40
CA LEU A 56 -10.10 -1.32 3.75
C LEU A 56 -9.13 -2.01 2.78
N ARG A 57 -9.45 -3.25 2.36
CA ARG A 57 -8.64 -3.99 1.38
C ARG A 57 -8.54 -3.22 0.06
N ALA A 58 -9.68 -2.82 -0.52
CA ALA A 58 -9.70 -2.07 -1.77
C ALA A 58 -8.94 -0.74 -1.66
N TRP A 59 -9.05 -0.08 -0.51
CA TRP A 59 -8.33 1.16 -0.22
C TRP A 59 -6.80 0.95 -0.17
N LEU A 60 -6.31 -0.08 0.51
CA LEU A 60 -4.89 -0.44 0.53
C LEU A 60 -4.35 -0.77 -0.86
N PHE A 61 -5.10 -1.54 -1.66
CA PHE A 61 -4.72 -1.84 -3.05
C PHE A 61 -4.63 -0.57 -3.90
N ARG A 62 -5.52 0.41 -3.69
CA ARG A 62 -5.45 1.71 -4.36
C ARG A 62 -4.18 2.50 -3.96
N ILE A 63 -3.82 2.51 -2.68
CA ILE A 63 -2.57 3.14 -2.21
C ILE A 63 -1.35 2.47 -2.85
N LEU A 64 -1.34 1.15 -2.91
CA LEU A 64 -0.26 0.36 -3.50
C LEU A 64 -0.09 0.68 -4.99
N THR A 65 -1.18 0.61 -5.78
CA THR A 65 -1.12 0.93 -7.21
C THR A 65 -0.66 2.37 -7.45
N ASN A 66 -1.15 3.34 -6.67
CA ASN A 66 -0.72 4.73 -6.79
C ASN A 66 0.76 4.92 -6.44
N SER A 67 1.26 4.22 -5.41
CA SER A 67 2.67 4.25 -5.02
C SER A 67 3.56 3.67 -6.12
N PHE A 68 3.18 2.52 -6.69
CA PHE A 68 3.88 1.91 -7.82
C PHE A 68 3.96 2.83 -9.03
N ILE A 69 2.83 3.44 -9.43
CA ILE A 69 2.79 4.35 -10.59
C ILE A 69 3.73 5.55 -10.37
N ASN A 70 3.75 6.11 -9.16
CA ASN A 70 4.62 7.23 -8.83
C ASN A 70 6.11 6.86 -8.89
N THR A 71 6.48 5.71 -8.36
CA THR A 71 7.86 5.19 -8.39
C THR A 71 8.27 4.85 -9.83
N TYR A 72 7.43 4.13 -10.58
CA TYR A 72 7.69 3.78 -11.97
C TYR A 72 7.85 5.02 -12.88
N ARG A 73 7.01 6.03 -12.70
CA ARG A 73 7.12 7.31 -13.44
C ARG A 73 8.43 8.03 -13.17
N LYS A 74 8.92 8.02 -11.92
CA LYS A 74 10.23 8.59 -11.57
C LYS A 74 11.35 7.86 -12.30
N THR A 75 11.38 6.54 -12.22
CA THR A 75 12.41 5.72 -12.88
C THR A 75 12.43 5.91 -14.41
N LYS A 76 11.27 6.07 -15.05
CA LYS A 76 11.19 6.36 -16.49
C LYS A 76 11.65 7.77 -16.85
N LYS A 77 11.43 8.77 -16.00
CA LYS A 77 11.86 10.17 -16.24
C LYS A 77 13.37 10.36 -16.08
N LEU A 78 14.01 9.51 -15.26
CA LEU A 78 15.45 9.52 -14.98
C LEU A 78 16.29 8.72 -16.01
N ARG A 79 15.64 8.11 -17.00
CA ARG A 79 16.25 7.39 -18.12
C ARG A 79 16.04 8.15 -19.42
#